data_AF-A0A7S3SGD7-F1
#
_entry.id   AF-A0A7S3SGD7-F1
#
_cell.length_a   1.000
_cell.length_b   1.000
_cell.length_c   1.000
_cell.angle_alpha   90.00
_cell.angle_beta   90.00
_cell.angle_gamma   90.00
#
_symmetry.space_group_name_H-M   'P 1'
#
loop_
_entity.id
_entity.type
_entity.pdbx_description
1 polymer ?
#
loop_
_entity_poly.entity_id
_entity_poly.type
_entity_poly.pdbx_seq_one_letter_code
_entity_poly.pdbx_strand_id
1 'polypeptide(L)'
;SRKSNITAESMQMKATMQPKWMRAVWNFLDDPESGPAAAWYNCLIPYFIMVSTIFAIFMTMDEPWMNQKFILNMEIVFDVFYLLEFLIRYICCPSKLLFWFRPTNIIDL
;
A
#
# COMPACT_ATOMS: atom_id res chain seq x y z
N SER A 1 -8.65 21.06 15.81
CA SER A 1 -8.81 21.96 14.66
C SER A 1 -7.60 22.85 14.40
N ARG A 2 -6.99 23.53 15.38
CA ARG A 2 -5.78 24.37 15.13
C ARG A 2 -4.49 23.59 14.79
N LYS A 3 -4.28 22.42 15.41
CA LYS A 3 -3.13 21.55 15.12
C LYS A 3 -3.17 20.97 13.69
N SER A 4 -4.35 20.62 13.15
CA SER A 4 -4.47 20.04 11.80
C SER A 4 -4.10 21.04 10.70
N ASN A 5 -4.38 22.33 10.88
CA ASN A 5 -4.07 23.36 9.89
C ASN A 5 -2.55 23.60 9.78
N ILE A 6 -1.84 23.60 10.91
CA ILE A 6 -0.37 23.75 10.95
C ILE A 6 0.32 22.52 10.33
N THR A 7 -0.23 21.32 10.56
CA THR A 7 0.30 20.11 9.90
C THR A 7 0.04 20.13 8.40
N ALA A 8 -1.12 20.62 7.94
CA ALA A 8 -1.43 20.73 6.52
C ALA A 8 -0.53 21.74 5.78
N GLU A 9 -0.26 22.91 6.38
CA GLU A 9 0.64 23.91 5.80
C GLU A 9 2.09 23.42 5.74
N SER A 10 2.59 22.79 6.81
CA SER A 10 3.93 22.16 6.81
C SER A 10 4.04 20.98 5.85
N MET A 11 2.93 20.28 5.55
CA MET A 11 2.87 19.26 4.50
C MET A 11 2.94 19.86 3.11
N GLN A 12 2.20 20.93 2.82
CA GLN A 12 2.29 21.62 1.54
C GLN A 12 3.71 22.15 1.30
N MET A 13 4.36 22.65 2.34
CA MET A 13 5.74 23.16 2.29
C MET A 13 6.80 22.05 2.11
N LYS A 14 6.58 20.83 2.63
CA LYS A 14 7.45 19.67 2.33
C LYS A 14 7.15 19.05 0.97
N ALA A 15 5.88 19.05 0.55
CA ALA A 15 5.46 18.54 -0.74
C ALA A 15 6.00 19.38 -1.91
N THR A 16 6.30 20.67 -1.71
CA THR A 16 6.96 21.52 -2.71
C THR A 16 8.47 21.26 -2.81
N MET A 17 9.11 20.65 -1.80
CA MET A 17 10.54 20.28 -1.83
C MET A 17 10.80 18.85 -2.32
N GLN A 18 9.76 18.04 -2.57
CA GLN A 18 9.94 16.67 -3.04
C GLN A 18 10.32 16.62 -4.53
N PRO A 19 11.17 15.66 -4.94
CA PRO A 19 11.47 15.45 -6.34
C PRO A 19 10.21 15.06 -7.13
N LYS A 20 10.10 15.55 -8.37
CA LYS A 20 8.87 15.43 -9.18
C LYS A 20 8.38 13.99 -9.35
N TRP A 21 9.28 13.02 -9.45
CA TRP A 21 8.94 11.60 -9.57
C TRP A 21 8.29 11.06 -8.29
N MET A 22 8.77 11.47 -7.11
CA MET A 22 8.22 11.05 -5.82
C MET A 22 6.80 11.59 -5.63
N ARG A 23 6.57 12.83 -6.07
CA ARG A 23 5.23 13.43 -6.07
C ARG A 23 4.28 12.75 -7.04
N ALA A 24 4.77 12.32 -8.20
CA ALA A 24 3.98 11.57 -9.17
C ALA A 24 3.59 10.18 -8.63
N VAL A 25 4.53 9.45 -8.01
CA VAL A 25 4.26 8.15 -7.38
C VAL A 25 3.34 8.29 -6.18
N TRP A 26 3.54 9.32 -5.35
CA TRP A 26 2.65 9.61 -4.22
C TRP A 26 1.23 9.90 -4.71
N ASN A 27 1.06 10.78 -5.70
CA ASN A 27 -0.26 11.08 -6.25
C ASN A 27 -0.92 9.84 -6.86
N PHE A 28 -0.14 9.00 -7.57
CA PHE A 28 -0.63 7.74 -8.12
C PHE A 28 -1.15 6.76 -7.06
N LEU A 29 -0.49 6.72 -5.89
CA LEU A 29 -0.83 5.79 -4.80
C LEU A 29 -1.85 6.35 -3.79
N ASP A 30 -1.89 7.67 -3.58
CA ASP A 30 -2.73 8.34 -2.56
C ASP A 30 -4.06 8.85 -3.13
N ASP A 31 -4.10 9.19 -4.43
CA ASP A 31 -5.28 9.69 -5.11
C ASP A 31 -5.71 8.73 -6.23
N PRO A 32 -6.74 7.88 -5.98
CA PRO A 32 -7.23 6.93 -6.97
C PRO A 32 -7.86 7.59 -8.21
N GLU A 33 -8.15 8.90 -8.17
CA GLU A 33 -8.67 9.68 -9.30
C GLU A 33 -7.58 10.42 -10.10
N SER A 34 -6.31 10.35 -9.66
CA SER A 34 -5.19 11.06 -10.29
C SER A 34 -4.85 10.59 -11.71
N GLY A 35 -5.38 9.43 -12.14
CA GLY A 35 -5.27 8.96 -13.52
C GLY A 35 -5.88 7.58 -13.76
N PRO A 36 -6.01 7.16 -15.03
CA PRO A 36 -6.62 5.87 -15.40
C PRO A 36 -5.87 4.66 -14.84
N ALA A 37 -4.55 4.78 -14.63
CA ALA A 37 -3.76 3.73 -14.01
C ALA A 37 -4.02 3.61 -12.50
N ALA A 38 -4.32 4.73 -11.80
CA ALA A 38 -4.66 4.72 -10.38
C ALA A 38 -6.04 4.10 -10.14
N ALA A 39 -7.00 4.38 -11.04
CA ALA A 39 -8.31 3.74 -11.04
C ALA A 39 -8.22 2.23 -11.25
N TRP A 40 -7.39 1.78 -12.20
CA TRP A 40 -7.19 0.34 -12.43
C TRP A 40 -6.54 -0.34 -11.22
N TYR A 41 -5.54 0.31 -10.61
CA TYR A 41 -4.88 -0.16 -9.41
C TYR A 41 -5.84 -0.28 -8.22
N ASN A 42 -6.66 0.75 -7.97
CA ASN A 42 -7.68 0.73 -6.90
C ASN A 42 -8.75 -0.36 -7.14
N CYS A 43 -9.05 -0.68 -8.40
CA CYS A 43 -9.94 -1.79 -8.74
C CYS A 43 -9.26 -3.16 -8.51
N LEU A 44 -7.95 -3.28 -8.78
CA LEU A 44 -7.23 -4.54 -8.75
C LEU A 44 -6.78 -4.98 -7.35
N ILE A 45 -6.41 -4.04 -6.48
CA ILE A 45 -5.94 -4.32 -5.12
C ILE A 45 -6.91 -5.17 -4.29
N PRO A 46 -8.24 -4.89 -4.26
CA PRO A 46 -9.19 -5.74 -3.53
C PRO A 46 -9.19 -7.20 -4.02
N TYR A 47 -9.06 -7.43 -5.33
CA TYR A 47 -8.97 -8.78 -5.87
C TYR A 47 -7.66 -9.47 -5.47
N PHE A 48 -6.56 -8.72 -5.46
CA PHE A 48 -5.27 -9.22 -5.02
C PHE A 48 -5.30 -9.65 -3.55
N ILE A 49 -5.92 -8.85 -2.67
CA ILE A 49 -6.16 -9.17 -1.25
C ILE A 49 -7.04 -10.41 -1.09
N MET A 50 -8.10 -10.51 -1.88
CA MET A 50 -8.98 -11.68 -1.83
C MET A 50 -8.22 -12.95 -2.22
N VAL A 51 -7.41 -12.91 -3.27
CA VAL A 51 -6.61 -14.05 -3.72
C VAL A 51 -5.56 -14.42 -2.67
N SER A 52 -4.80 -13.46 -2.12
CA SER A 52 -3.81 -13.76 -1.09
C SER A 52 -4.46 -14.39 0.15
N THR A 53 -5.63 -13.90 0.55
CA THR A 53 -6.39 -14.48 1.68
C THR A 53 -6.81 -15.93 1.41
N ILE A 54 -7.20 -16.25 0.18
CA ILE A 54 -7.54 -17.62 -0.23
C ILE A 54 -6.30 -18.54 -0.13
N PHE A 55 -5.13 -18.07 -0.59
CA PHE A 55 -3.87 -18.82 -0.45
C PHE A 55 -3.49 -19.04 1.01
N ALA A 56 -3.65 -18.02 1.87
CA ALA A 56 -3.44 -18.12 3.31
C ALA A 56 -4.35 -19.18 3.94
N ILE A 57 -5.64 -19.22 3.58
CA ILE A 57 -6.58 -20.26 4.05
C ILE A 57 -6.11 -21.65 3.61
N PHE A 58 -5.68 -21.81 2.36
CA PHE A 58 -5.19 -23.10 1.88
C PHE A 58 -3.93 -23.60 2.58
N MET A 59 -3.07 -22.71 3.08
CA MET A 59 -1.93 -23.09 3.92
C MET A 59 -2.33 -23.67 5.29
N THR A 60 -3.54 -23.37 5.78
CA THR A 60 -4.03 -23.87 7.07
C THR A 60 -4.72 -25.24 6.99
N MET A 61 -4.97 -25.77 5.79
CA MET A 61 -5.59 -27.07 5.60
C MET A 61 -4.57 -28.20 5.80
N ASP A 62 -4.91 -29.20 6.61
CA ASP A 62 -4.04 -30.37 6.90
C ASP A 62 -3.72 -31.21 5.66
N GLU A 63 -4.65 -31.29 4.70
CA GLU A 63 -4.44 -31.92 3.40
C GLU A 63 -4.56 -30.86 2.29
N PRO A 64 -3.45 -30.27 1.84
CA PRO A 64 -3.51 -29.29 0.77
C PRO A 64 -3.86 -29.98 -0.55
N TRP A 65 -5.01 -29.61 -1.10
CA TRP A 65 -5.50 -29.91 -2.45
C TRP A 65 -4.51 -29.53 -3.59
N MET A 66 -3.50 -28.70 -3.30
CA MET A 66 -2.45 -28.27 -4.23
C MET A 66 -1.06 -28.46 -3.61
N ASN A 67 0.00 -28.47 -4.42
CA ASN A 67 1.37 -28.65 -3.93
C ASN A 67 1.73 -27.59 -2.87
N GLN A 68 2.01 -28.03 -1.65
CA GLN A 68 2.32 -27.18 -0.50
C GLN A 68 3.47 -26.20 -0.78
N LYS A 69 4.49 -26.60 -1.55
CA LYS A 69 5.61 -25.71 -1.92
C LYS A 69 5.16 -24.58 -2.84
N PHE A 70 4.19 -24.85 -3.71
CA PHE A 70 3.65 -23.83 -4.60
C PHE A 70 2.82 -22.80 -3.83
N ILE A 71 1.95 -23.26 -2.92
CA ILE A 71 1.15 -22.37 -2.07
C ILE A 71 2.07 -21.47 -1.23
N LEU A 72 3.08 -22.05 -0.58
CA LEU A 72 4.07 -21.31 0.20
C LEU A 72 4.83 -20.27 -0.64
N ASN A 73 5.28 -20.63 -1.85
CA ASN A 73 5.97 -19.70 -2.72
C ASN A 73 5.07 -18.54 -3.14
N MET A 74 3.79 -18.79 -3.41
CA MET A 74 2.83 -17.75 -3.76
C MET A 74 2.55 -16.82 -2.59
N GLU A 75 2.38 -17.36 -1.38
CA GLU A 75 2.22 -16.55 -0.16
C GLU A 75 3.39 -15.57 0.02
N ILE A 76 4.62 -16.06 -0.09
CA ILE A 76 5.83 -15.22 0.02
C ILE A 76 5.84 -14.13 -1.06
N VAL A 77 5.39 -14.43 -2.28
CA VAL A 77 5.30 -13.44 -3.35
C VAL A 77 4.27 -12.35 -3.02
N PHE A 78 3.10 -12.74 -2.48
CA PHE A 78 2.08 -11.79 -2.02
C PHE A 78 2.63 -10.90 -0.90
N ASP A 79 3.27 -11.48 0.11
CA ASP A 79 3.87 -10.75 1.22
C ASP A 79 4.95 -9.75 0.76
N VAL A 80 5.84 -10.17 -0.14
CA VAL A 80 6.86 -9.29 -0.72
C VAL A 80 6.22 -8.16 -1.52
N PHE A 81 5.15 -8.44 -2.26
CA PHE A 81 4.43 -7.42 -3.02
C PHE A 81 3.81 -6.37 -2.08
N TYR A 82 3.10 -6.80 -1.04
CA TYR A 82 2.53 -5.89 -0.04
C TYR A 82 3.61 -5.08 0.69
N LEU A 83 4.73 -5.72 1.04
CA LEU A 83 5.87 -5.04 1.66
C LEU A 83 6.47 -3.98 0.73
N LEU A 84 6.67 -4.29 -0.56
CA LEU A 84 7.19 -3.32 -1.52
C LEU A 84 6.24 -2.14 -1.70
N GLU A 85 4.94 -2.43 -1.83
CA GLU A 85 3.90 -1.42 -1.92
C GLU A 85 3.91 -0.49 -0.70
N PHE A 86 3.94 -1.07 0.51
CA PHE A 86 4.05 -0.35 1.77
C PHE A 86 5.33 0.50 1.82
N LEU A 87 6.48 -0.06 1.42
CA LEU A 87 7.76 0.67 1.39
C LEU A 87 7.74 1.83 0.41
N ILE A 88 7.15 1.66 -0.78
CA ILE A 88 7.02 2.73 -1.77
C ILE A 88 6.12 3.84 -1.21
N ARG A 89 4.96 3.50 -0.61
CA ARG A 89 4.10 4.50 0.05
C ARG A 89 4.84 5.20 1.18
N TYR A 90 5.59 4.46 2.00
CA TYR A 90 6.39 5.02 3.07
C TYR A 90 7.42 6.00 2.51
N ILE A 91 8.26 5.59 1.55
CA ILE A 91 9.33 6.40 0.93
C ILE A 91 8.76 7.66 0.28
N CYS A 92 7.65 7.55 -0.45
CA CYS A 92 7.08 8.68 -1.18
C CYS A 92 6.26 9.64 -0.30
N CYS A 93 5.87 9.22 0.91
CA CYS A 93 5.11 10.06 1.83
C CYS A 93 5.93 11.27 2.29
N PRO A 94 5.39 12.52 2.17
CA PRO A 94 6.07 13.73 2.62
C PRO A 94 6.26 13.81 4.14
N SER A 95 5.48 13.07 4.92
CA SER A 95 5.55 13.07 6.38
C SER A 95 5.39 11.67 6.97
N LYS A 96 6.50 11.06 7.40
CA LYS A 96 6.51 9.73 8.01
C LYS A 96 5.63 9.64 9.27
N LEU A 97 5.60 10.69 10.10
CA LEU A 97 4.75 10.71 11.29
C LEU A 97 3.26 10.59 10.94
N LEU A 98 2.77 11.32 9.93
CA LEU A 98 1.38 11.20 9.50
C LEU A 98 1.10 9.85 8.83
N PHE A 99 2.09 9.29 8.14
CA PHE A 99 1.98 7.95 7.56
C PHE A 99 1.58 6.93 8.63
N TRP A 100 2.20 6.97 9.81
CA TRP A 100 1.87 6.10 10.96
C TRP A 100 0.54 6.43 11.64
N PHE A 101 0.01 7.65 11.47
CA PHE A 101 -1.29 8.04 12.04
C PHE A 101 -2.47 7.86 11.07
N ARG A 102 -2.21 7.53 9.80
CA ARG A 102 -3.29 7.21 8.85
C ARG A 102 -3.73 5.76 9.05
N PRO A 103 -5.01 5.51 9.37
CA PRO A 103 -5.50 4.17 9.69
C PRO A 103 -5.33 3.17 8.55
N THR A 104 -5.39 3.62 7.29
CA THR A 104 -5.15 2.76 6.12
C THR A 104 -3.73 2.18 6.11
N ASN A 105 -2.73 2.98 6.48
CA ASN A 105 -1.35 2.54 6.51
C ASN A 105 -1.02 1.70 7.76
N ILE A 106 -1.85 1.79 8.80
CA ILE A 106 -1.77 0.91 9.98
C ILE A 106 -2.32 -0.47 9.64
N ILE A 107 -3.36 -0.55 8.80
CA ILE A 107 -3.91 -1.83 8.31
C ILE A 107 -2.92 -2.54 7.37
N ASP A 108 -2.16 -1.78 6.58
CA ASP A 108 -1.12 -2.31 5.69
C ASP A 108 0.15 -2.82 6.42
N LEU A 109 0.28 -2.61 7.74
CA LEU A 109 1.42 -3.03 8.57
C LEU A 109 1.09 -4.26 9.41
#